data_AF-A0A5B6VKN9-F1
#
_entry.id   AF-A0A5B6VKN9-F1
#
_cell.length_a   1.000
_cell.length_b   1.000
_cell.length_c   1.000
_cell.angle_alpha   90.00
_cell.angle_beta   90.00
_cell.angle_gamma   90.00
#
_symmetry.space_group_name_H-M   'P 1'
#
loop_
_entity.id
_entity.type
_entity.pdbx_description
1 polymer ?
#
loop_
_entity_poly.entity_id
_entity_poly.type
_entity_poly.pdbx_seq_one_letter_code
_entity_poly.pdbx_strand_id
1 'polypeptide(L)'
;MSEWFLEFVRKNPAASQPPPPQVPVVPQVVDLIRLNKPPVDQIRKYGAEEFRATTDDDAERAEFWLENTIRVFDEMSLTLYECIKCAVSLLRDTAYNWWNTLISVKYISQQFIYQKRKEFLELKQGRMSVTEYEREFVRLSQYA
;
A
#
# COMPACT_ATOMS: atom_id res chain seq x y z
N MET A 1 43.36 16.43 37.30
CA MET A 1 43.30 14.95 37.32
C MET A 1 43.99 14.53 38.60
N SER A 2 43.27 13.95 39.56
CA SER A 2 43.70 13.85 40.96
C SER A 2 44.73 12.75 41.18
N GLU A 3 45.70 13.02 42.06
CA GLU A 3 46.78 12.10 42.52
C GLU A 3 46.26 10.68 42.87
N TRP A 4 45.03 10.59 43.37
CA TRP A 4 44.36 9.33 43.70
C TRP A 4 44.21 8.39 42.48
N PHE A 5 44.01 8.93 41.29
CA PHE A 5 43.82 8.13 40.06
C PHE A 5 45.13 7.47 39.61
N LEU A 6 46.27 8.12 39.83
CA LEU A 6 47.59 7.57 39.51
C LEU A 6 48.01 6.45 40.47
N GLU A 7 47.65 6.54 41.76
CA GLU A 7 47.90 5.46 42.72
C GLU A 7 47.08 4.20 42.44
N PHE A 8 45.82 4.37 42.04
CA PHE A 8 44.93 3.26 41.73
C PHE A 8 45.42 2.41 40.54
N VAL A 9 45.84 3.08 39.45
CA VAL A 9 46.37 2.40 38.26
C VAL A 9 47.70 1.69 38.54
N ARG A 10 48.56 2.26 39.39
CA ARG A 10 49.85 1.66 39.75
C ARG A 10 49.71 0.36 40.56
N LYS A 11 48.70 0.27 41.41
CA LYS A 11 48.51 -0.89 42.31
C LYS A 11 47.76 -2.07 41.69
N ASN A 12 47.15 -1.92 40.51
CA ASN A 12 46.31 -2.98 39.95
C ASN A 12 46.59 -3.22 38.45
N PRO A 13 47.68 -3.92 38.09
CA PRO A 13 48.07 -4.16 36.70
C PRO A 13 47.22 -5.21 35.97
N ALA A 14 46.21 -5.80 36.64
CA ALA A 14 45.33 -6.81 36.06
C ALA A 14 43.90 -6.30 35.73
N ALA A 15 43.64 -5.00 35.85
CA ALA A 15 42.36 -4.43 35.45
C ALA A 15 42.27 -4.31 33.92
N SER A 16 41.64 -5.28 33.27
CA SER A 16 41.27 -5.17 31.84
C SER A 16 40.41 -3.93 31.61
N GLN A 17 40.75 -3.09 30.63
CA GLN A 17 39.88 -2.01 30.20
C GLN A 17 38.52 -2.58 29.78
N PRO A 18 37.39 -1.91 30.10
CA PRO A 18 36.09 -2.34 29.60
C PRO A 18 36.11 -2.34 28.06
N PRO A 19 35.49 -3.33 27.40
CA PRO A 19 35.43 -3.37 25.95
C PRO A 19 34.74 -2.09 25.42
N PRO A 20 35.15 -1.58 24.24
CA PRO A 20 34.55 -0.38 23.67
C PRO A 20 33.05 -0.59 23.45
N PRO A 21 32.22 0.47 23.61
CA PRO A 21 30.77 0.37 23.47
C PRO A 21 30.41 -0.18 22.09
N GLN A 22 29.77 -1.35 22.06
CA GLN A 22 29.16 -1.88 20.86
C GLN A 22 27.98 -0.96 20.50
N VAL A 23 28.13 -0.20 19.42
CA VAL A 23 27.02 0.57 18.85
C VAL A 23 25.92 -0.42 18.44
N PRO A 24 24.64 -0.19 18.78
CA PRO A 24 23.55 -1.00 18.26
C PRO A 24 23.58 -0.89 16.73
N VAL A 25 23.81 -2.00 16.04
CA VAL A 25 23.64 -2.05 14.58
C VAL A 25 22.16 -1.82 14.31
N VAL A 26 21.82 -0.62 13.86
CA VAL A 26 20.45 -0.27 13.46
C VAL A 26 20.07 -1.15 12.26
N PRO A 27 19.00 -1.96 12.34
CA PRO A 27 18.52 -2.67 11.17
C PRO A 27 17.91 -1.68 10.17
N GLN A 28 18.56 -1.60 9.01
CA GLN A 28 17.89 -1.63 7.71
C GLN A 28 16.94 -0.48 7.35
N VAL A 29 17.51 0.69 7.05
CA VAL A 29 16.85 1.66 6.12
C VAL A 29 16.65 1.03 4.72
N VAL A 30 17.42 -0.01 4.39
CA VAL A 30 17.32 -0.76 3.14
C VAL A 30 16.05 -1.62 3.06
N ASP A 31 15.48 -2.05 4.20
CA ASP A 31 14.30 -2.94 4.22
C ASP A 31 13.00 -2.20 3.87
N LEU A 32 12.85 -0.94 4.24
CA LEU A 32 11.64 -0.16 3.91
C LEU A 32 11.50 0.11 2.40
N ILE A 33 12.63 0.27 1.69
CA ILE A 33 12.61 0.51 0.24
C ILE A 33 12.32 -0.80 -0.51
N ARG A 34 12.83 -1.94 -0.01
CA ARG A 34 12.53 -3.27 -0.57
C ARG A 34 11.08 -3.71 -0.37
N LEU A 35 10.43 -3.26 0.71
CA LEU A 35 9.03 -3.59 1.01
C LEU A 35 8.01 -2.93 0.07
N ASN A 36 8.40 -1.89 -0.67
CA ASN A 36 7.53 -1.25 -1.66
C ASN A 36 7.43 -2.04 -2.96
N LYS A 37 8.46 -2.83 -3.31
CA LYS A 37 8.45 -3.63 -4.53
C LYS A 37 7.80 -4.99 -4.23
N PRO A 38 6.73 -5.38 -4.94
CA PRO A 38 6.10 -6.67 -4.71
C PRO A 38 7.09 -7.81 -4.98
N PRO A 39 7.04 -8.92 -4.22
CA PRO A 39 7.92 -10.08 -4.36
C PRO A 39 7.61 -10.93 -5.62
N VAL A 40 7.57 -10.30 -6.79
CA VAL A 40 7.15 -10.90 -8.07
C VAL A 40 8.03 -12.09 -8.45
N ASP A 41 9.34 -12.01 -8.21
CA ASP A 41 10.26 -13.09 -8.55
C ASP A 41 10.05 -14.32 -7.66
N GLN A 42 9.55 -14.14 -6.44
CA GLN A 42 9.27 -15.26 -5.54
C GLN A 42 7.96 -15.93 -5.93
N ILE A 43 6.86 -15.19 -6.09
CA ILE A 43 5.57 -15.79 -6.48
C ILE A 43 5.67 -16.56 -7.81
N ARG A 44 6.53 -16.11 -8.75
CA ARG A 44 6.80 -16.84 -10.00
C ARG A 44 7.50 -18.18 -9.79
N LYS A 45 8.41 -18.28 -8.81
CA LYS A 45 9.06 -19.56 -8.46
C LYS A 45 8.07 -20.58 -7.91
N TYR A 46 7.01 -20.11 -7.26
CA TYR A 46 5.91 -20.95 -6.77
C TYR A 46 4.83 -21.22 -7.84
N GLY A 47 5.04 -20.73 -9.07
CA GLY A 47 4.18 -21.01 -10.22
C GLY A 47 3.12 -19.96 -10.51
N ALA A 48 3.20 -18.76 -9.93
CA ALA A 48 2.31 -17.67 -10.33
C ALA A 48 2.69 -17.15 -11.73
N GLU A 49 1.70 -17.02 -12.60
CA GLU A 49 1.88 -16.64 -13.99
C GLU A 49 1.35 -15.24 -14.28
N GLU A 50 1.78 -14.63 -15.39
CA GLU A 50 1.23 -13.36 -15.85
C GLU A 50 -0.12 -13.55 -16.55
N PHE A 51 -1.00 -12.55 -16.47
CA PHE A 51 -2.29 -12.55 -17.16
C PHE A 51 -2.47 -11.30 -18.02
N ARG A 52 -2.71 -11.52 -19.31
CA ARG A 52 -2.80 -10.44 -20.32
C ARG A 52 -4.23 -10.08 -20.73
N ALA A 53 -5.18 -11.01 -20.59
CA ALA A 53 -6.53 -10.92 -21.15
C ALA A 53 -6.54 -10.62 -22.67
N THR A 54 -6.20 -11.63 -23.45
CA THR A 54 -6.30 -11.68 -24.92
C THR A 54 -7.71 -12.13 -25.37
N THR A 55 -7.97 -12.07 -26.67
CA THR A 55 -9.29 -12.43 -27.24
C THR A 55 -9.62 -13.91 -27.16
N ASP A 56 -8.61 -14.77 -27.04
CA ASP A 56 -8.78 -16.23 -26.97
C ASP A 56 -9.04 -16.71 -25.54
N ASP A 57 -9.05 -15.77 -24.58
CA ASP A 57 -9.07 -16.05 -23.17
C ASP A 57 -10.50 -16.00 -22.66
N ASP A 58 -11.04 -17.16 -22.34
CA ASP A 58 -12.36 -17.31 -21.77
C ASP A 58 -12.36 -17.16 -20.24
N ALA A 59 -13.56 -17.29 -19.67
CA ALA A 59 -13.76 -17.21 -18.24
C ALA A 59 -13.01 -18.32 -17.48
N GLU A 60 -12.96 -19.53 -18.03
CA GLU A 60 -12.28 -20.67 -17.40
C GLU A 60 -10.79 -20.40 -17.25
N ARG A 61 -10.15 -19.84 -18.28
CA ARG A 61 -8.73 -19.51 -18.23
C ARG A 61 -8.44 -18.37 -17.23
N ALA A 62 -9.34 -17.41 -17.10
CA ALA A 62 -9.22 -16.34 -16.09
C ALA A 62 -9.40 -16.88 -14.67
N GLU A 63 -10.35 -17.79 -14.46
CA GLU A 63 -10.59 -18.48 -13.19
C GLU A 63 -9.40 -19.33 -12.79
N PHE A 64 -8.89 -20.17 -13.70
CA PHE A 64 -7.70 -20.97 -13.47
C PHE A 64 -6.49 -20.12 -13.06
N TRP A 65 -6.26 -19.01 -13.77
CA TRP A 65 -5.18 -18.08 -13.41
C TRP A 65 -5.36 -17.52 -11.99
N LEU A 66 -6.60 -17.15 -11.63
CA LEU A 66 -6.91 -16.60 -10.32
C LEU A 66 -6.72 -17.63 -9.21
N GLU A 67 -7.26 -18.84 -9.37
CA GLU A 67 -7.12 -19.94 -8.41
C GLU A 67 -5.65 -20.32 -8.17
N ASN A 68 -4.87 -20.46 -9.25
CA ASN A 68 -3.45 -20.72 -9.13
C ASN A 68 -2.71 -19.59 -8.40
N THR A 69 -3.06 -18.34 -8.68
CA THR A 69 -2.48 -17.17 -8.00
C THR A 69 -2.83 -17.16 -6.51
N ILE A 70 -4.08 -17.46 -6.14
CA ILE A 70 -4.52 -17.58 -4.74
C ILE A 70 -3.76 -18.69 -4.02
N ARG A 71 -3.65 -19.87 -4.65
CA ARG A 71 -2.87 -21.01 -4.12
C ARG A 71 -1.44 -20.61 -3.79
N VAL A 72 -0.77 -19.90 -4.70
CA VAL A 72 0.62 -19.42 -4.48
C VAL A 72 0.69 -18.42 -3.34
N PHE A 73 -0.29 -17.51 -3.23
CA PHE A 73 -0.30 -16.51 -2.16
C PHE A 73 -0.51 -17.15 -0.78
N ASP A 74 -1.38 -18.15 -0.68
CA ASP A 74 -1.60 -18.93 0.54
C ASP A 74 -0.35 -19.72 0.93
N GLU A 75 0.28 -20.40 -0.03
CA GLU A 75 1.53 -21.15 0.19
C GLU A 75 2.66 -20.25 0.70
N MET A 76 2.70 -19.00 0.25
CA MET A 76 3.67 -17.99 0.69
C MET A 76 3.23 -17.21 1.94
N SER A 77 2.04 -17.46 2.47
CA SER A 77 1.46 -16.74 3.62
C SER A 77 1.41 -15.22 3.43
N LEU A 78 1.07 -14.74 2.22
CA LEU A 78 0.99 -13.32 1.93
C LEU A 78 -0.19 -12.65 2.65
N THR A 79 0.01 -11.43 3.14
CA THR A 79 -1.09 -10.61 3.64
C THR A 79 -1.97 -10.10 2.50
N LEU A 80 -3.23 -9.77 2.77
CA LEU A 80 -4.15 -9.21 1.76
C LEU A 80 -3.56 -8.01 1.01
N TYR A 81 -2.82 -7.15 1.72
CA TYR A 81 -2.16 -5.99 1.11
C TYR A 81 -1.04 -6.39 0.14
N GLU A 82 -0.25 -7.40 0.49
CA GLU A 82 0.79 -7.95 -0.39
C GLU A 82 0.18 -8.70 -1.58
N CYS A 83 -0.89 -9.46 -1.36
CA CYS A 83 -1.64 -10.15 -2.41
C CYS A 83 -2.09 -9.18 -3.49
N ILE A 84 -2.69 -8.04 -3.12
CA ILE A 84 -3.13 -7.02 -4.08
C ILE A 84 -1.96 -6.48 -4.89
N LYS A 85 -0.83 -6.13 -4.26
CA LYS A 85 0.36 -5.65 -4.98
C LYS A 85 0.91 -6.71 -5.93
N CYS A 86 0.96 -7.96 -5.50
CA CYS A 86 1.44 -9.08 -6.30
C CYS A 86 0.51 -9.37 -7.48
N ALA A 87 -0.80 -9.48 -7.25
CA ALA A 87 -1.80 -9.74 -8.28
C ALA A 87 -1.75 -8.66 -9.36
N VAL A 88 -1.75 -7.38 -8.98
CA VAL A 88 -1.64 -6.27 -9.93
C VAL A 88 -0.32 -6.33 -10.72
N SER A 89 0.76 -6.82 -10.11
CA SER A 89 2.06 -6.97 -10.77
C SER A 89 2.15 -8.16 -11.72
N LEU A 90 1.20 -9.10 -11.66
CA LEU A 90 1.05 -10.20 -12.61
C LEU A 90 0.17 -9.81 -13.81
N LEU A 91 -0.64 -8.76 -13.69
CA LEU A 91 -1.43 -8.24 -14.81
C LEU A 91 -0.55 -7.57 -15.85
N ARG A 92 -0.90 -7.78 -17.12
CA ARG A 92 -0.22 -7.20 -18.29
C ARG A 92 -1.26 -6.73 -19.31
N ASP A 93 -0.82 -5.89 -20.23
CA ASP A 93 -1.58 -5.44 -21.41
C ASP A 93 -3.05 -5.07 -21.08
N THR A 94 -4.02 -5.73 -21.72
CA THR A 94 -5.45 -5.48 -21.55
C THR A 94 -5.90 -5.63 -20.11
N ALA A 95 -5.44 -6.67 -19.40
CA ALA A 95 -5.82 -6.91 -18.02
C ALA A 95 -5.34 -5.79 -17.08
N TYR A 96 -4.09 -5.32 -17.28
CA TYR A 96 -3.54 -4.22 -16.50
C TYR A 96 -4.25 -2.89 -16.81
N ASN A 97 -4.51 -2.62 -18.09
CA ASN A 97 -5.26 -1.43 -18.52
C ASN A 97 -6.68 -1.40 -17.96
N TRP A 98 -7.36 -2.56 -17.94
CA TRP A 98 -8.68 -2.70 -17.35
C TRP A 98 -8.66 -2.40 -15.85
N TRP A 99 -7.69 -2.96 -15.11
CA TRP A 99 -7.52 -2.68 -13.68
C TRP A 99 -7.34 -1.18 -13.39
N ASN A 100 -6.45 -0.52 -14.13
CA ASN A 100 -6.21 0.92 -13.97
C ASN A 100 -7.44 1.77 -14.27
N THR A 101 -8.22 1.37 -15.29
CA THR A 101 -9.48 2.03 -15.65
C THR A 101 -10.49 1.89 -14.51
N LEU A 102 -10.65 0.69 -13.96
CA LEU A 102 -11.58 0.43 -12.85
C LEU A 102 -11.23 1.26 -11.62
N ILE A 103 -9.94 1.29 -11.23
CA ILE A 103 -9.48 2.11 -10.10
C ILE A 103 -9.70 3.60 -10.36
N SER A 104 -9.41 4.07 -11.56
CA SER A 104 -9.60 5.47 -11.95
C SER A 104 -11.08 5.86 -11.92
N VAL A 105 -11.97 5.05 -12.48
CA VAL A 105 -13.42 5.28 -12.45
C VAL A 105 -13.95 5.30 -11.02
N LYS A 106 -13.52 4.35 -10.17
CA LYS A 106 -13.91 4.31 -8.76
C LYS A 106 -13.46 5.57 -8.03
N TYR A 107 -12.21 6.00 -8.24
CA TYR A 107 -11.66 7.19 -7.60
C TYR A 107 -12.34 8.47 -8.07
N ILE A 108 -12.55 8.64 -9.38
CA ILE A 108 -13.25 9.79 -9.95
C ILE A 108 -14.69 9.85 -9.43
N SER A 109 -15.39 8.71 -9.38
CA SER A 109 -16.75 8.63 -8.84
C SER A 109 -16.80 9.00 -7.35
N GLN A 110 -15.89 8.45 -6.54
CA GLN A 110 -15.75 8.81 -5.13
C GLN A 110 -15.51 10.32 -4.94
N GLN A 111 -14.59 10.89 -5.73
CA GLN A 111 -14.29 12.32 -5.67
C GLN A 111 -15.50 13.16 -6.08
N PHE A 112 -16.21 12.77 -7.13
CA PHE A 112 -17.43 13.44 -7.56
C PHE A 112 -18.51 13.43 -6.47
N ILE A 113 -18.79 12.26 -5.89
CA ILE A 113 -19.77 12.11 -4.79
C ILE A 113 -19.35 12.96 -3.60
N TYR A 114 -18.06 12.94 -3.22
CA TYR A 114 -17.55 13.76 -2.14
C TYR A 114 -17.76 15.26 -2.39
N GLN A 115 -17.48 15.75 -3.61
CA GLN A 115 -17.73 17.15 -3.95
C GLN A 115 -19.22 17.48 -3.89
N LYS A 116 -20.10 16.61 -4.39
CA LYS A 116 -21.55 16.84 -4.32
C LYS A 116 -22.10 16.87 -2.90
N ARG A 117 -21.59 16.02 -2.01
CA ARG A 117 -21.90 16.07 -0.58
C ARG A 117 -21.45 17.38 0.06
N LYS A 118 -20.24 17.84 -0.28
CA LYS A 118 -19.72 19.12 0.19
C LYS A 118 -20.58 20.29 -0.29
N GLU A 119 -20.93 20.33 -1.58
CA GLU A 119 -21.84 21.33 -2.15
C GLU A 119 -23.19 21.35 -1.41
N PHE A 120 -23.75 20.18 -1.09
CA PHE A 120 -25.01 20.08 -0.35
C PHE A 120 -24.89 20.63 1.08
N LEU A 121 -23.84 20.28 1.80
CA LEU A 121 -23.61 20.75 3.18
C LEU A 121 -23.36 22.27 3.25
N GLU A 122 -22.72 22.83 2.22
CA GLU A 122 -22.43 24.26 2.13
C GLU A 122 -23.58 25.07 1.51
N LEU A 123 -24.63 24.41 1.01
CA LEU A 123 -25.77 25.05 0.37
C LEU A 123 -26.51 25.95 1.37
N LYS A 124 -26.62 27.24 1.03
CA LYS A 124 -27.39 28.25 1.76
C LYS A 124 -28.23 29.03 0.77
N GLN A 125 -29.45 29.40 1.15
CA GLN A 125 -30.34 30.15 0.27
C GLN A 125 -29.72 31.46 -0.23
N GLY A 126 -29.11 32.25 0.67
CA GLY A 126 -28.38 33.46 0.29
C GLY A 126 -29.22 34.45 -0.52
N ARG A 127 -28.81 34.71 -1.77
CA ARG A 127 -29.53 35.58 -2.72
C ARG A 127 -30.47 34.82 -3.67
N MET A 128 -30.54 33.50 -3.58
CA MET A 128 -31.44 32.70 -4.40
C MET A 128 -32.90 32.91 -3.99
N SER A 129 -33.81 32.89 -4.95
CA SER A 129 -35.23 32.74 -4.66
C SER A 129 -35.50 31.38 -4.01
N VAL A 130 -36.64 31.25 -3.32
CA VAL A 130 -37.05 30.00 -2.66
C VAL A 130 -37.09 28.84 -3.68
N THR A 131 -37.65 29.09 -4.87
CA THR A 131 -37.79 28.06 -5.91
C THR A 131 -36.45 27.62 -6.51
N GLU A 132 -35.48 28.52 -6.63
CA GLU A 132 -34.11 28.18 -7.05
C GLU A 132 -33.39 27.36 -5.98
N TYR A 133 -33.51 27.76 -4.72
CA TYR A 133 -32.94 27.01 -3.60
C TYR A 133 -33.53 25.60 -3.48
N GLU A 134 -34.85 25.46 -3.56
CA GLU A 134 -35.52 24.16 -3.53
C GLU A 134 -35.05 23.24 -4.65
N ARG A 135 -34.88 23.78 -5.87
CA ARG A 135 -34.35 23.01 -7.01
C ARG A 135 -32.93 22.50 -6.74
N GLU A 136 -32.05 23.36 -6.26
CA GLU A 136 -30.66 22.99 -5.94
C GLU A 136 -30.60 22.00 -4.78
N PHE A 137 -31.44 22.18 -3.76
CA PHE A 137 -31.56 21.27 -2.62
C PHE A 137 -31.98 19.86 -3.08
N VAL A 138 -33.03 19.74 -3.90
CA VAL A 138 -33.49 18.44 -4.44
C VAL A 138 -32.43 17.81 -5.35
N ARG A 139 -31.75 18.60 -6.19
CA ARG A 139 -30.69 18.07 -7.07
C ARG A 139 -29.50 17.52 -6.28
N LEU A 140 -29.14 18.16 -5.17
CA LEU A 140 -27.97 17.77 -4.37
C LEU A 140 -28.31 16.72 -3.30
N SER A 141 -29.56 16.64 -2.84
CA SER A 141 -29.98 15.66 -1.81
C SER A 141 -29.84 14.21 -2.26
N GLN A 142 -29.83 13.93 -3.57
CA GLN A 142 -29.57 12.58 -4.11
C GLN A 142 -28.17 12.03 -3.78
N TYR A 143 -27.25 12.89 -3.33
CA TYR A 143 -25.87 12.52 -2.98
C TYR A 143 -25.61 12.49 -1.47
N ALA A 144 -26.59 12.87 -0.64
CA ALA A 144 -26.45 12.88 0.82
C ALA A 144 -26.33 11.46 1.37
#